data_AF-A0A836FPP0-F1
#
_entry.id   AF-A0A836FPP0-F1
#
_cell.length_a   1.000
_cell.length_b   1.000
_cell.length_c   1.000
_cell.angle_alpha   90.00
_cell.angle_beta   90.00
_cell.angle_gamma   90.00
#
_symmetry.space_group_name_H-M   'P 1'
#
loop_
_entity.id
_entity.type
_entity.pdbx_description
1 polymer ?
#
loop_
_entity_poly.entity_id
_entity_poly.type
_entity_poly.pdbx_seq_one_letter_code
_entity_poly.pdbx_strand_id
1 'polypeptide(L)'
;MDDREKDLVTYYPIIHNSVEIFATIIGKSRDQMECSMTPSEYIKQMLMCTQERINYLLKPGRNINIQSLYYNCGSLCFKVSPNIVLFQRFVPGNLYNMTLMIQNLTKMSRSLKLSRDPDPFFSVEYRGSNYGTMIAPGLVQIYNVRFSPSEKRDYEYYIKFISDIEVFMVPVIDYIDIILAIGLRPILDIPDQIEIPATAVKIPSSKTILVRNIGDAPAIFNFCSER
;
A
#
# COMPACT_ATOMS: atom_id res chain seq x y z
N MET A 1 -34.98 -5.01 0.76
CA MET A 1 -33.69 -4.65 0.14
C MET A 1 -33.43 -3.24 0.60
N ASP A 2 -32.52 -3.10 1.56
CA ASP A 2 -32.32 -1.92 2.41
C ASP A 2 -31.58 -0.85 1.61
N ASP A 3 -32.16 0.36 1.50
CA ASP A 3 -31.59 1.47 0.74
C ASP A 3 -30.20 1.90 1.25
N ARG A 4 -29.80 1.46 2.46
CA ARG A 4 -28.45 1.64 3.00
C ARG A 4 -27.34 0.88 2.27
N GLU A 5 -27.67 -0.19 1.56
CA GLU A 5 -26.68 -1.00 0.82
C GLU A 5 -26.23 -0.31 -0.48
N LYS A 6 -27.05 0.60 -1.02
CA LYS A 6 -26.73 1.39 -2.22
C LYS A 6 -25.80 2.57 -1.95
N ASP A 7 -25.72 3.05 -0.70
CA ASP A 7 -24.92 4.23 -0.37
C ASP A 7 -23.42 3.94 -0.17
N LEU A 8 -23.03 2.72 0.17
CA LEU A 8 -21.61 2.36 0.41
C LEU A 8 -20.82 2.11 -0.89
N VAL A 9 -21.52 1.81 -1.99
CA VAL A 9 -20.93 1.60 -3.32
C VAL A 9 -20.52 2.94 -3.96
N THR A 10 -21.18 4.03 -3.57
CA THR A 10 -21.02 5.38 -4.15
C THR A 10 -19.82 6.16 -3.63
N TYR A 11 -19.18 5.73 -2.52
CA TYR A 11 -18.23 6.62 -1.85
C TYR A 11 -16.84 6.72 -2.51
N TYR A 12 -16.26 5.68 -3.13
CA TYR A 12 -14.93 5.81 -3.78
C TYR A 12 -14.63 4.70 -4.81
N PRO A 13 -14.65 4.95 -6.13
CA PRO A 13 -13.93 4.10 -7.08
C PRO A 13 -12.49 4.64 -7.23
N ILE A 14 -11.72 4.68 -6.13
CA ILE A 14 -10.31 5.05 -6.21
C ILE A 14 -9.56 3.82 -6.73
N ILE A 15 -9.18 3.83 -8.00
CA ILE A 15 -8.19 2.87 -8.51
C ILE A 15 -6.82 3.48 -8.20
N HIS A 16 -6.13 2.96 -7.19
CA HIS A 16 -4.80 3.46 -6.86
C HIS A 16 -3.81 3.12 -7.97
N ASN A 17 -2.86 4.02 -8.21
CA ASN A 17 -1.74 3.76 -9.11
C ASN A 17 -0.80 2.71 -8.49
N SER A 18 -1.05 1.45 -8.81
CA SER A 18 -0.25 0.31 -8.30
C SER A 18 1.23 0.43 -8.66
N VAL A 19 1.57 1.05 -9.79
CA VAL A 19 2.97 1.22 -10.22
C VAL A 19 3.70 2.18 -9.29
N GLU A 20 3.08 3.32 -8.96
CA GLU A 20 3.63 4.28 -8.00
C GLU A 20 3.77 3.67 -6.60
N ILE A 21 2.73 2.97 -6.13
CA ILE A 21 2.76 2.29 -4.82
C ILE A 21 3.95 1.31 -4.75
N PHE A 22 4.11 0.45 -5.76
CA PHE A 22 5.19 -0.51 -5.75
C PHE A 22 6.56 0.13 -5.93
N ALA A 23 6.68 1.18 -6.73
CA ALA A 23 7.93 1.91 -6.89
C ALA A 23 8.41 2.50 -5.55
N THR A 24 7.49 3.10 -4.78
CA THR A 24 7.77 3.59 -3.43
C THR A 24 8.16 2.44 -2.50
N ILE A 25 7.45 1.31 -2.53
CA ILE A 25 7.75 0.14 -1.69
C ILE A 25 9.13 -0.46 -2.01
N ILE A 26 9.55 -0.44 -3.28
CA ILE A 26 10.86 -0.95 -3.73
C ILE A 26 11.98 0.07 -3.44
N GLY A 27 11.65 1.34 -3.21
CA GLY A 27 12.63 2.39 -2.91
C GLY A 27 13.33 2.95 -4.15
N LYS A 28 12.72 2.86 -5.34
CA LYS A 28 13.22 3.58 -6.53
C LYS A 28 12.88 5.07 -6.37
N SER A 29 13.88 5.95 -6.29
CA SER A 29 13.67 7.40 -6.17
C SER A 29 13.01 7.98 -7.42
N ARG A 30 12.26 9.08 -7.26
CA ARG A 30 11.66 9.88 -8.35
C ARG A 30 12.70 10.66 -9.19
N ASP A 31 13.95 10.22 -9.25
CA ASP A 31 14.99 10.92 -10.03
C ASP A 31 14.96 10.58 -11.53
N GLN A 32 14.01 9.75 -11.96
CA GLN A 32 13.71 9.54 -13.36
C GLN A 32 12.26 9.92 -13.62
N MET A 33 12.06 10.84 -14.56
CA MET A 33 10.78 11.42 -14.97
C MET A 33 9.79 10.39 -15.55
N GLU A 34 10.18 9.12 -15.56
CA GLU A 34 9.33 7.95 -15.83
C GLU A 34 9.64 6.89 -14.78
N CYS A 35 8.65 6.57 -13.94
CA CYS A 35 8.77 5.44 -13.03
C CYS A 35 8.63 4.14 -13.83
N SER A 36 9.70 3.70 -14.50
CA SER A 36 9.70 2.47 -15.29
C SER A 36 9.83 1.25 -14.37
N MET A 37 8.68 0.72 -13.95
CA MET A 37 8.61 -0.65 -13.46
C MET A 37 8.59 -1.58 -14.68
N THR A 38 9.50 -2.55 -14.72
CA THR A 38 9.49 -3.54 -15.81
C THR A 38 8.28 -4.45 -15.66
N PRO A 39 7.73 -5.01 -16.76
CA PRO A 39 6.65 -5.99 -16.73
C PRO A 39 6.89 -7.12 -15.71
N SER A 40 8.10 -7.70 -15.69
CA SER A 40 8.46 -8.79 -14.78
C SER A 40 8.41 -8.37 -13.31
N GLU A 41 8.89 -7.17 -12.98
CA GLU A 41 8.80 -6.66 -11.60
C GLU A 41 7.36 -6.31 -11.25
N TYR A 42 6.56 -5.75 -12.16
CA TYR A 42 5.14 -5.51 -11.94
C TYR A 42 4.37 -6.80 -11.65
N ILE A 43 4.57 -7.83 -12.47
CA ILE A 43 3.99 -9.16 -12.29
C ILE A 43 4.35 -9.71 -10.91
N LYS A 44 5.64 -9.68 -10.56
CA LYS A 44 6.14 -10.16 -9.26
C LYS A 44 5.49 -9.41 -8.09
N GLN A 45 5.34 -8.08 -8.17
CA GLN A 45 4.72 -7.28 -7.11
C GLN A 45 3.21 -7.55 -7.01
N MET A 46 2.50 -7.64 -8.14
CA MET A 46 1.06 -7.90 -8.16
C MET A 46 0.70 -9.31 -7.69
N LEU A 47 1.56 -10.30 -7.94
CA LEU A 47 1.28 -11.69 -7.61
C LEU A 47 1.60 -12.07 -6.15
N MET A 48 2.27 -11.21 -5.38
CA MET A 48 2.50 -11.44 -3.94
C MET A 48 1.16 -11.58 -3.19
N CYS A 49 1.06 -12.59 -2.34
CA CYS A 49 -0.06 -12.65 -1.39
C CYS A 49 0.11 -11.62 -0.26
N THR A 50 -0.97 -11.31 0.45
CA THR A 50 -0.95 -10.43 1.63
C THR A 50 0.16 -10.81 2.62
N GLN A 51 0.36 -12.10 2.92
CA GLN A 51 1.37 -12.53 3.88
C GLN A 51 2.81 -12.30 3.37
N GLU A 52 3.08 -12.61 2.10
CA GLU A 52 4.37 -12.33 1.46
C GLU A 52 4.66 -10.83 1.44
N ARG A 53 3.64 -10.01 1.15
CA ARG A 53 3.72 -8.55 1.16
C ARG A 53 4.05 -8.03 2.55
N ILE A 54 3.35 -8.50 3.58
CA ILE A 54 3.64 -8.15 4.98
C ILE A 54 5.07 -8.52 5.34
N ASN A 55 5.49 -9.74 5.03
CA ASN A 55 6.86 -10.20 5.29
C ASN A 55 7.88 -9.34 4.52
N TYR A 56 7.58 -8.94 3.29
CA TYR A 56 8.40 -8.04 2.48
C TYR A 56 8.57 -6.67 3.12
N LEU A 57 7.49 -6.10 3.67
CA LEU A 57 7.46 -4.79 4.32
C LEU A 57 8.14 -4.81 5.70
N LEU A 58 8.10 -5.93 6.41
CA LEU A 58 8.73 -6.11 7.73
C LEU A 58 10.22 -6.49 7.67
N LYS A 59 10.80 -6.69 6.48
CA LYS A 59 12.23 -7.08 6.36
C LYS A 59 13.14 -6.01 6.99
N PRO A 60 14.02 -6.39 7.93
CA PRO A 60 14.94 -5.45 8.57
C PRO A 60 15.89 -4.84 7.54
N GLY A 61 16.23 -3.56 7.71
CA GLY A 61 17.14 -2.82 6.84
C GLY A 61 16.49 -2.16 5.62
N ARG A 62 15.19 -2.37 5.39
CA ARG A 62 14.44 -1.59 4.37
C ARG A 62 13.92 -0.30 4.96
N ASN A 63 14.20 0.80 4.28
CA ASN A 63 13.61 2.10 4.57
C ASN A 63 12.68 2.49 3.43
N ILE A 64 11.37 2.42 3.67
CA ILE A 64 10.36 2.77 2.69
C ILE A 64 10.00 4.24 2.92
N ASN A 65 10.31 5.09 1.94
CA ASN A 65 9.97 6.51 2.01
C ASN A 65 8.55 6.77 1.50
N ILE A 66 7.58 6.64 2.41
CA ILE A 66 6.15 6.83 2.13
C ILE A 66 5.79 8.30 1.87
N GLN A 67 6.66 9.25 2.24
CA GLN A 67 6.42 10.68 1.97
C GLN A 67 6.22 10.96 0.47
N SER A 68 6.73 10.08 -0.41
CA SER A 68 6.52 10.16 -1.85
C SER A 68 5.09 9.86 -2.30
N LEU A 69 4.34 9.03 -1.56
CA LEU A 69 2.95 8.69 -1.86
C LEU A 69 1.99 9.69 -1.22
N TYR A 70 2.29 10.17 -0.01
CA TYR A 70 1.41 11.07 0.74
C TYR A 70 2.22 12.10 1.54
N TYR A 71 1.86 13.37 1.38
CA TYR A 71 2.49 14.48 2.11
C TYR A 71 2.19 14.36 3.62
N ASN A 72 3.23 14.50 4.45
CA ASN A 72 3.15 14.60 5.92
C ASN A 72 2.79 13.33 6.72
N CYS A 73 2.89 12.13 6.15
CA CYS A 73 2.71 10.89 6.91
C CYS A 73 3.98 10.54 7.72
N GLY A 74 4.00 10.87 9.01
CA GLY A 74 5.07 10.43 9.93
C GLY A 74 5.14 11.23 11.23
N SER A 75 5.32 10.54 12.35
CA SER A 75 5.55 11.18 13.66
C SER A 75 7.05 11.24 14.00
N LEU A 76 7.50 12.37 14.54
CA LEU A 76 8.86 12.51 15.10
C LEU A 76 8.97 11.89 16.50
N CYS A 77 7.85 11.72 17.19
CA CYS A 77 7.78 11.19 18.55
C CYS A 77 7.60 9.67 18.59
N PHE A 78 6.91 9.12 17.58
CA PHE A 78 6.58 7.71 17.51
C PHE A 78 7.09 7.08 16.22
N LYS A 79 7.71 5.90 16.34
CA LYS A 79 8.06 5.05 15.22
C LYS A 79 6.98 4.01 15.02
N VAL A 80 6.49 3.89 13.79
CA VAL A 80 5.51 2.86 13.43
C VAL A 80 6.17 1.77 12.61
N SER A 81 5.70 0.53 12.77
CA SER A 81 6.15 -0.61 12.01
C SER A 81 5.00 -1.61 11.78
N PRO A 82 4.70 -2.00 10.53
CA PRO A 82 5.26 -1.45 9.29
C PRO A 82 4.75 -0.02 9.01
N ASN A 83 5.48 0.76 8.21
CA ASN A 83 5.10 2.14 7.90
C ASN A 83 3.90 2.23 6.91
N ILE A 84 3.67 1.17 6.13
CA ILE A 84 2.54 1.00 5.20
C ILE A 84 2.03 -0.42 5.34
N VAL A 85 0.71 -0.61 5.26
CA VAL A 85 0.09 -1.94 5.21
C VAL A 85 -0.56 -2.09 3.85
N LEU A 86 -0.27 -3.19 3.15
CA LEU A 86 -0.81 -3.46 1.83
C LEU A 86 -1.43 -4.86 1.79
N PHE A 87 -2.75 -4.91 1.61
CA PHE A 87 -3.53 -6.11 1.35
C PHE A 87 -3.65 -6.33 -0.16
N GLN A 88 -3.38 -7.54 -0.64
CA GLN A 88 -3.47 -7.88 -2.06
C GLN A 88 -4.00 -9.29 -2.23
N ARG A 89 -4.64 -9.54 -3.38
CA ARG A 89 -5.21 -10.85 -3.72
C ARG A 89 -6.15 -11.36 -2.62
N PHE A 90 -6.84 -10.44 -1.97
CA PHE A 90 -7.84 -10.79 -0.97
C PHE A 90 -9.11 -11.32 -1.64
N VAL A 91 -9.86 -12.10 -0.88
CA VAL A 91 -11.13 -12.67 -1.29
C VAL A 91 -12.22 -12.03 -0.44
N PRO A 92 -13.25 -11.45 -1.05
CA PRO A 92 -14.40 -10.92 -0.32
C PRO A 92 -14.99 -11.94 0.65
N GLY A 93 -15.36 -11.48 1.84
CA GLY A 93 -15.87 -12.33 2.92
C GLY A 93 -14.81 -13.02 3.78
N ASN A 94 -13.53 -13.02 3.37
CA ASN A 94 -12.44 -13.47 4.23
C ASN A 94 -11.97 -12.35 5.16
N LEU A 95 -11.54 -12.72 6.36
CA LEU A 95 -10.99 -11.80 7.35
C LEU A 95 -9.47 -11.87 7.36
N TYR A 96 -8.82 -10.72 7.24
CA TYR A 96 -7.37 -10.57 7.24
C TYR A 96 -6.93 -9.82 8.49
N ASN A 97 -5.88 -10.28 9.15
CA ASN A 97 -5.33 -9.66 10.36
C ASN A 97 -3.88 -9.25 10.13
N MET A 98 -3.51 -8.09 10.66
CA MET A 98 -2.16 -7.56 10.62
C MET A 98 -1.79 -6.91 11.94
N THR A 99 -0.53 -7.03 12.33
CA THR A 99 -0.01 -6.39 13.54
C THR A 99 0.68 -5.08 13.18
N LEU A 100 0.28 -4.00 13.85
CA LEU A 100 0.90 -2.68 13.80
C LEU A 100 1.58 -2.39 15.14
N MET A 101 2.84 -1.97 15.10
CA MET A 101 3.65 -1.67 16.28
C MET A 101 3.98 -0.18 16.31
N ILE A 102 3.69 0.47 17.44
CA ILE A 102 3.99 1.89 17.65
C ILE A 102 4.93 2.04 18.84
N GLN A 103 6.14 2.51 18.57
CA GLN A 103 7.20 2.69 19.55
C GLN A 103 7.36 4.17 19.91
N ASN A 104 7.39 4.49 21.20
CA ASN A 104 7.74 5.83 21.65
C ASN A 104 9.26 6.04 21.56
N LEU A 105 9.69 6.99 20.71
CA LEU A 105 11.10 7.35 20.55
C LEU A 105 11.55 8.48 21.47
N THR A 106 10.63 9.14 22.17
CA THR A 106 10.95 10.25 23.05
C THR A 106 11.56 9.77 24.37
N LYS A 107 12.22 10.67 25.09
CA LYS A 107 12.80 10.39 26.42
C LYS A 107 11.78 10.42 27.56
N MET A 108 10.52 10.74 27.28
CA MET A 108 9.45 10.86 28.28
C MET A 108 8.28 9.94 27.93
N SER A 109 7.48 9.55 28.93
CA SER A 109 6.24 8.82 28.66
C SER A 109 5.26 9.72 27.92
N ARG A 110 4.66 9.22 26.84
CA ARG A 110 3.72 9.99 26.01
C ARG A 110 2.37 9.31 25.93
N SER A 111 1.30 10.10 25.84
CA SER A 111 -0.03 9.59 25.56
C SER A 111 -0.16 9.23 24.09
N LEU A 112 -0.79 8.11 23.79
CA LEU A 112 -1.22 7.70 22.46
C LEU A 112 -2.65 7.16 22.58
N LYS A 113 -3.56 7.76 21.82
CA LYS A 113 -4.97 7.33 21.74
C LYS A 113 -5.32 7.06 20.28
N LEU A 114 -5.90 5.91 20.01
CA LEU A 114 -6.48 5.60 18.71
C LEU A 114 -7.81 6.35 18.54
N SER A 115 -7.96 7.10 17.44
CA SER A 115 -9.26 7.63 17.00
C SER A 115 -10.15 6.46 16.59
N ARG A 116 -11.38 6.47 17.07
CA ARG A 116 -12.34 5.37 16.85
C ARG A 116 -13.38 5.78 15.83
N ASP A 117 -12.91 6.20 14.67
CA ASP A 117 -13.80 6.46 13.54
C ASP A 117 -14.17 5.10 12.93
N PRO A 118 -15.46 4.69 13.00
CA PRO A 118 -15.87 3.38 12.54
C PRO A 118 -15.75 3.31 11.02
N ASP A 119 -15.09 2.25 10.53
CA ASP A 119 -15.02 1.94 9.10
C ASP A 119 -15.70 0.59 8.83
N PRO A 120 -16.47 0.45 7.73
CA PRO A 120 -17.20 -0.77 7.42
C PRO A 120 -16.30 -1.97 7.04
N PHE A 121 -15.06 -1.73 6.61
CA PHE A 121 -14.13 -2.75 6.13
C PHE A 121 -12.92 -2.94 7.04
N PHE A 122 -12.52 -1.91 7.78
CA PHE A 122 -11.36 -1.92 8.66
C PHE A 122 -11.75 -1.75 10.12
N SER A 123 -11.06 -2.49 11.00
CA SER A 123 -11.11 -2.25 12.43
C SER A 123 -9.71 -2.34 13.03
N VAL A 124 -9.41 -1.45 13.97
CA VAL A 124 -8.11 -1.40 14.64
C VAL A 124 -8.33 -1.53 16.14
N GLU A 125 -7.70 -2.54 16.74
CA GLU A 125 -7.88 -2.88 18.15
C GLU A 125 -6.55 -2.99 18.85
N TYR A 126 -6.46 -2.48 20.08
CA TYR A 126 -5.27 -2.66 20.89
C TYR A 126 -5.15 -4.12 21.36
N ARG A 127 -3.96 -4.72 21.22
CA ARG A 127 -3.71 -6.15 21.49
C ARG A 127 -3.40 -6.46 22.96
N GLY A 128 -3.26 -5.46 23.83
CA GLY A 128 -2.89 -5.65 25.24
C GLY A 128 -4.10 -5.69 26.19
N SER A 129 -3.88 -6.22 27.39
CA SER A 129 -4.92 -6.41 28.42
C SER A 129 -5.34 -5.13 29.13
N ASN A 130 -4.43 -4.14 29.22
CA ASN A 130 -4.69 -2.86 29.86
C ASN A 130 -4.53 -1.77 28.79
N TYR A 131 -5.61 -1.07 28.44
CA TYR A 131 -5.57 0.08 27.55
C TYR A 131 -4.89 1.25 28.27
N GLY A 132 -3.57 1.16 28.43
CA GLY A 132 -2.75 2.25 28.92
C GLY A 132 -2.61 3.25 27.80
N THR A 133 -3.19 4.43 27.95
CA THR A 133 -2.97 5.50 26.96
C THR A 133 -1.54 6.01 26.99
N MET A 134 -0.73 5.66 28.00
CA MET A 134 0.67 6.11 28.12
C MET A 134 1.65 5.04 27.63
N ILE A 135 2.59 5.46 26.79
CA ILE A 135 3.72 4.66 26.31
C ILE A 135 4.99 5.20 26.94
N ALA A 136 5.69 4.40 27.76
CA ALA A 136 6.97 4.81 28.32
C ALA A 136 8.06 4.91 27.22
N PRO A 137 9.15 5.65 27.45
CA PRO A 137 10.27 5.76 26.51
C PRO A 137 10.77 4.40 26.03
N GLY A 138 10.89 4.21 24.71
CA GLY A 138 11.38 2.99 24.08
C GLY A 138 10.39 1.82 24.05
N LEU A 139 9.26 1.89 24.78
CA LEU A 139 8.23 0.85 24.77
C LEU A 139 7.38 0.88 23.49
N VAL A 140 6.78 -0.26 23.20
CA VAL A 140 5.96 -0.51 22.01
C VAL A 140 4.54 -0.86 22.43
N GLN A 141 3.56 -0.22 21.79
CA GLN A 141 2.17 -0.68 21.77
C GLN A 141 1.89 -1.47 20.50
N ILE A 142 1.08 -2.51 20.65
CA ILE A 142 0.74 -3.43 19.57
C ILE A 142 -0.75 -3.32 19.29
N TYR A 143 -1.10 -3.07 18.03
CA TYR A 143 -2.46 -3.00 17.53
C TYR A 143 -2.69 -4.13 16.52
N ASN A 144 -3.88 -4.72 16.56
CA ASN A 144 -4.38 -5.64 15.55
C ASN A 144 -5.29 -4.89 14.59
N VAL A 145 -4.89 -4.86 13.33
CA VAL A 145 -5.64 -4.28 12.23
C VAL A 145 -6.35 -5.42 11.52
N ARG A 146 -7.68 -5.37 11.48
CA ARG A 146 -8.51 -6.34 10.78
C ARG A 146 -9.11 -5.72 9.54
N PHE A 147 -9.07 -6.45 8.45
CA PHE A 147 -9.63 -6.07 7.17
C PHE A 147 -10.62 -7.14 6.69
N SER A 148 -11.84 -6.72 6.37
CA SER A 148 -12.94 -7.56 5.89
C SER A 148 -13.52 -6.98 4.59
N PRO A 149 -12.93 -7.29 3.42
CA PRO A 149 -13.42 -6.81 2.13
C PRO A 149 -14.81 -7.36 1.79
N SER A 150 -15.67 -6.49 1.27
CA SER A 150 -16.96 -6.88 0.68
C SER A 150 -16.88 -7.19 -0.82
N GLU A 151 -15.90 -6.62 -1.52
CA GLU A 151 -15.76 -6.64 -2.98
C GLU A 151 -14.29 -6.67 -3.38
N LYS A 152 -13.99 -7.09 -4.62
CA LYS A 152 -12.62 -7.08 -5.16
C LYS A 152 -12.23 -5.73 -5.75
N ARG A 153 -12.39 -4.67 -4.97
CA ARG A 153 -12.04 -3.30 -5.34
C ARG A 153 -10.88 -2.78 -4.50
N ASP A 154 -10.38 -1.62 -4.85
CA ASP A 154 -9.39 -0.96 -4.01
C ASP A 154 -10.01 -0.42 -2.73
N TYR A 155 -9.26 -0.48 -1.64
CA TYR A 155 -9.63 0.14 -0.37
C TYR A 155 -8.48 1.00 0.14
N GLU A 156 -8.83 2.10 0.78
CA GLU A 156 -7.90 2.99 1.46
C GLU A 156 -8.45 3.26 2.85
N TYR A 157 -7.60 3.14 3.86
CA TYR A 157 -7.96 3.48 5.24
C TYR A 157 -6.79 4.15 5.94
N TYR A 158 -7.10 5.24 6.64
CA TYR A 158 -6.13 6.00 7.40
C TYR A 158 -6.35 5.71 8.88
N ILE A 159 -5.33 5.16 9.55
CA ILE A 159 -5.40 4.97 11.00
C ILE A 159 -5.07 6.31 11.64
N LYS A 160 -5.80 6.70 12.68
CA LYS A 160 -5.66 8.01 13.29
C LYS A 160 -5.23 7.90 14.75
N PHE A 161 -4.11 8.51 15.14
CA PHE A 161 -3.59 8.48 16.51
C PHE A 161 -3.37 9.90 17.07
N ILE A 162 -3.76 10.10 18.33
CA ILE A 162 -3.75 11.40 19.03
C ILE A 162 -2.80 11.32 20.23
N SER A 163 -1.89 12.31 20.38
CA SER A 163 -0.91 12.40 21.48
C SER A 163 -0.96 13.74 22.24
N ASP A 164 -0.19 13.88 23.33
CA ASP A 164 -0.34 14.92 24.38
C ASP A 164 0.53 16.19 24.25
N ILE A 165 1.47 16.31 23.31
CA ILE A 165 2.58 17.31 23.42
C ILE A 165 2.58 18.40 22.35
N GLU A 166 1.65 18.40 21.39
CA GLU A 166 1.63 19.44 20.35
C GLU A 166 0.28 20.18 20.30
N VAL A 167 0.33 21.50 20.55
CA VAL A 167 -0.58 22.50 19.96
C VAL A 167 0.30 23.39 19.07
N PHE A 168 0.36 23.08 17.78
CA PHE A 168 0.96 23.91 16.73
C PHE A 168 0.16 23.66 15.45
N MET A 169 -0.29 24.72 14.77
CA MET A 169 -0.69 24.54 13.37
C MET A 169 0.58 24.13 12.61
N VAL A 170 0.48 23.02 11.87
CA VAL A 170 1.45 22.40 10.94
C VAL A 170 2.13 21.13 11.49
N PRO A 171 2.12 20.00 10.74
CA PRO A 171 1.34 19.67 9.55
C PRO A 171 0.30 18.58 9.84
N VAL A 172 -0.95 18.88 9.47
CA VAL A 172 -1.98 17.92 9.03
C VAL A 172 -2.21 16.73 9.98
N ILE A 173 -3.07 16.99 10.97
CA ILE A 173 -4.19 16.10 11.35
C ILE A 173 -3.83 14.62 11.28
N ASP A 174 -3.36 14.11 12.41
CA ASP A 174 -3.72 12.83 13.03
C ASP A 174 -3.62 11.50 12.25
N TYR A 175 -3.37 11.47 10.94
CA TYR A 175 -3.28 10.24 10.17
C TYR A 175 -1.88 9.64 10.30
N ILE A 176 -1.81 8.44 10.87
CA ILE A 176 -0.61 7.63 10.94
C ILE A 176 -0.97 6.30 10.29
N ASP A 177 -0.23 5.98 9.22
CA ASP A 177 -0.33 4.76 8.43
C ASP A 177 -1.55 4.65 7.52
N ILE A 178 -1.23 4.34 6.27
CA ILE A 178 -2.19 4.09 5.22
C ILE A 178 -2.25 2.60 5.02
N ILE A 179 -3.46 2.07 5.17
CA ILE A 179 -3.78 0.73 4.73
C ILE A 179 -4.31 0.85 3.31
N LEU A 180 -3.60 0.22 2.40
CA LEU A 180 -4.08 0.03 1.05
C LEU A 180 -4.53 -1.41 0.88
N ALA A 181 -5.62 -1.59 0.14
CA ALA A 181 -5.95 -2.87 -0.45
C ALA A 181 -6.01 -2.67 -1.96
N ILE A 182 -5.19 -3.40 -2.71
CA ILE A 182 -5.23 -3.35 -4.18
C ILE A 182 -6.17 -4.47 -4.65
N GLY A 183 -7.25 -4.06 -5.33
CA GLY A 183 -8.23 -4.95 -5.95
C GLY A 183 -7.71 -5.56 -7.25
N LEU A 184 -8.64 -5.95 -8.14
CA LEU A 184 -8.26 -6.58 -9.40
C LEU A 184 -7.46 -5.61 -10.28
N ARG A 185 -6.44 -6.14 -10.95
CA ARG A 185 -5.63 -5.42 -11.94
C ARG A 185 -5.40 -6.30 -13.17
N PRO A 186 -5.31 -5.69 -14.36
CA PRO A 186 -4.75 -6.38 -15.50
C PRO A 186 -3.28 -6.65 -15.23
N ILE A 187 -2.80 -7.83 -15.63
CA ILE A 187 -1.40 -8.20 -15.52
C ILE A 187 -1.02 -8.76 -16.87
N LEU A 188 -0.24 -8.01 -17.64
CA LEU A 188 0.20 -8.43 -18.96
C LEU A 188 1.56 -9.14 -18.84
N ASP A 189 1.55 -10.42 -19.17
CA ASP A 189 2.75 -11.23 -19.37
C ASP A 189 3.36 -10.88 -20.73
N ILE A 190 4.34 -9.97 -20.69
CA ILE A 190 5.10 -9.41 -21.80
C ILE A 190 6.57 -9.34 -21.36
N PRO A 191 7.55 -9.62 -22.24
CA PRO A 191 8.96 -9.49 -21.90
C PRO A 191 9.36 -8.04 -21.56
N ASP A 192 10.33 -7.89 -20.65
CA ASP A 192 10.85 -6.58 -20.24
C ASP A 192 11.52 -5.81 -21.38
N GLN A 193 12.07 -6.52 -22.37
CA GLN A 193 12.72 -5.94 -23.54
C GLN A 193 12.38 -6.76 -24.79
N ILE A 194 12.05 -6.06 -25.88
CA ILE A 194 11.76 -6.67 -27.17
C ILE A 194 12.84 -6.23 -28.16
N GLU A 195 13.84 -7.10 -28.36
CA GLU A 195 14.87 -6.87 -29.37
C GLU A 195 14.45 -7.47 -30.72
N ILE A 196 14.39 -6.62 -31.76
CA ILE A 196 14.16 -7.03 -33.15
C ILE A 196 15.52 -7.41 -33.77
N PRO A 197 15.63 -8.57 -34.44
CA PRO A 197 16.90 -8.99 -35.04
C PRO A 197 17.44 -7.96 -36.05
N ALA A 198 18.75 -7.69 -36.00
CA ALA A 198 19.39 -6.83 -36.99
C ALA A 198 19.39 -7.50 -38.38
N THR A 199 19.06 -6.71 -39.41
CA THR A 199 19.04 -7.15 -40.81
C THR A 199 19.74 -6.12 -41.70
N ALA A 200 20.14 -6.52 -42.91
CA ALA A 200 20.78 -5.59 -43.84
C ALA A 200 19.82 -4.44 -44.22
N VAL A 201 20.38 -3.32 -44.70
CA VAL A 201 19.62 -2.14 -45.11
C VAL A 201 18.53 -2.52 -46.13
N LYS A 202 17.29 -2.08 -45.88
CA LYS A 202 16.08 -2.39 -46.65
C LYS A 202 15.56 -3.83 -46.56
N ILE A 203 16.11 -4.69 -45.69
CA ILE A 203 15.51 -5.99 -45.39
C ILE A 203 14.59 -5.87 -44.16
N PRO A 204 13.28 -6.10 -44.29
CA PRO A 204 12.38 -6.05 -43.14
C PRO A 204 12.75 -7.14 -42.12
N SER A 205 12.76 -6.78 -40.84
CA SER A 205 12.93 -7.69 -39.72
C SER A 205 11.68 -7.69 -38.86
N SER A 206 11.25 -8.86 -38.38
CA SER A 206 10.10 -8.96 -37.50
C SER A 206 10.33 -10.02 -36.42
N LYS A 207 9.73 -9.80 -35.26
CA LYS A 207 9.74 -10.75 -34.14
C LYS A 207 8.32 -10.89 -33.61
N THR A 208 7.85 -12.13 -33.54
CA THR A 208 6.55 -12.43 -32.96
C THR A 208 6.71 -12.62 -31.46
N ILE A 209 5.87 -11.94 -30.67
CA ILE A 209 5.81 -12.12 -29.22
C ILE A 209 4.40 -12.55 -28.82
N LEU A 210 4.32 -13.35 -27.75
CA LEU A 210 3.06 -13.71 -27.12
C LEU A 210 2.77 -12.70 -26.01
N VAL A 211 1.56 -12.14 -26.02
CA VAL A 211 1.05 -11.26 -24.96
C VAL A 211 -0.13 -11.96 -24.31
N ARG A 212 -0.09 -12.14 -22.99
CA ARG A 212 -1.21 -12.76 -22.24
C ARG A 212 -1.63 -11.87 -21.08
N ASN A 213 -2.93 -11.69 -20.91
CA ASN A 213 -3.45 -11.16 -19.65
C ASN A 213 -3.57 -12.30 -18.65
N ILE A 214 -2.70 -12.31 -17.65
CA ILE A 214 -2.71 -13.25 -16.53
C ILE A 214 -3.36 -12.66 -15.26
N GLY A 215 -3.87 -11.42 -15.36
CA GLY A 215 -4.60 -10.76 -14.30
C GLY A 215 -6.10 -11.02 -14.36
N ASP A 216 -6.79 -10.58 -13.31
CA ASP A 216 -8.23 -10.82 -13.11
C ASP A 216 -9.11 -9.66 -13.63
N ALA A 217 -8.52 -8.66 -14.30
CA ALA A 217 -9.23 -7.54 -14.90
C ALA A 217 -8.87 -7.36 -16.38
N PRO A 218 -9.78 -6.81 -17.22
CA PRO A 218 -9.49 -6.51 -18.62
C PRO A 218 -8.29 -5.56 -18.76
N ALA A 219 -7.46 -5.82 -19.77
CA ALA A 219 -6.25 -5.05 -20.04
C ALA A 219 -6.40 -4.24 -21.33
N ILE A 220 -5.98 -2.98 -21.30
CA ILE A 220 -5.76 -2.14 -22.48
C ILE A 220 -4.27 -1.77 -22.46
N PHE A 221 -3.58 -1.96 -23.58
CA PHE A 221 -2.17 -1.62 -23.70
C PHE A 221 -1.85 -0.99 -25.06
N ASN A 222 -0.80 -0.18 -25.08
CA ASN A 222 -0.23 0.43 -26.27
C ASN A 222 1.27 0.16 -26.29
N PHE A 223 1.84 -0.11 -27.46
CA PHE A 223 3.28 -0.11 -27.64
C PHE A 223 3.71 1.29 -28.08
N CYS A 224 4.65 1.88 -27.35
CA CYS A 224 5.34 3.09 -27.75
C CYS A 224 6.75 2.70 -28.24
N SER A 225 7.12 3.13 -29.44
CA SER A 225 8.52 3.03 -29.89
C SER A 225 9.23 4.34 -29.55
N GLU A 226 10.34 4.27 -28.83
CA GLU A 226 11.29 5.39 -28.79
C GLU A 226 11.89 5.55 -30.19
N ARG A 227 11.86 6.79 -30.71
CA ARG A 227 12.40 7.13 -32.03
C ARG A 227 13.87 7.50 -31.93
#